data_AF-A0A7C0XWD9-F1
#
_entry.id   AF-A0A7C0XWD9-F1
#
_cell.length_a   1.000
_cell.length_b   1.000
_cell.length_c   1.000
_cell.angle_alpha   90.00
_cell.angle_beta   90.00
_cell.angle_gamma   90.00
#
_symmetry.space_group_name_H-M   'P 1'
#
loop_
_entity.id
_entity.type
_entity.pdbx_description
1 polymer ?
#
loop_
_entity_poly.entity_id
_entity_poly.type
_entity_poly.pdbx_seq_one_letter_code
_entity_poly.pdbx_strand_id
1 'polypeptide(L)'
;MRSFQTIANRMVAIRIAIALGIITLVGTGLSACSTPGNDQPSVSPTANPGAVNPQIQAAIQSLGDEDETVQEAAFDMLVEIGADAVPALAYALEDDNPQVRWGVAAVLGEIGEEAAPAIPALSYALSNDTDKLVRLTAADSLGSIVPAAATAVPALVGALNSGAEPEVRAYA
;
A
#
# COMPACT_ATOMS: atom_id res chain seq x y z
N MET A 1 26.97 -16.32 -26.66
CA MET A 1 27.37 -17.30 -25.62
C MET A 1 27.68 -16.66 -24.26
N ARG A 2 28.42 -15.55 -24.12
CA ARG A 2 28.77 -14.99 -22.78
C ARG A 2 27.59 -14.45 -21.95
N SER A 3 26.45 -14.10 -22.56
CA SER A 3 25.32 -13.44 -21.89
C SER A 3 24.63 -14.28 -20.80
N PHE A 4 24.44 -15.58 -21.04
CA PHE A 4 23.74 -16.48 -20.12
C PHE A 4 24.52 -16.73 -18.82
N GLN A 5 25.86 -16.73 -18.87
CA GLN A 5 26.71 -16.83 -17.68
C GLN A 5 26.40 -15.71 -16.67
N THR A 6 26.27 -14.46 -17.15
CA THR A 6 26.05 -13.29 -16.30
C THR A 6 24.71 -13.34 -15.57
N ILE A 7 23.65 -13.80 -16.25
CA ILE A 7 22.30 -13.90 -15.68
C ILE A 7 22.27 -14.98 -14.58
N ALA A 8 22.84 -16.16 -14.85
CA ALA A 8 22.95 -17.23 -13.87
C ALA A 8 23.75 -16.80 -12.62
N ASN A 9 24.86 -16.09 -12.80
CA ASN A 9 25.71 -15.65 -11.69
C ASN A 9 25.02 -14.61 -10.78
N ARG A 10 24.18 -13.73 -11.36
CA ARG A 10 23.38 -12.75 -10.57
C ARG A 10 22.28 -13.43 -9.74
N MET A 11 21.62 -14.47 -10.27
CA MET A 11 20.64 -15.25 -9.50
C MET A 11 21.28 -16.00 -8.33
N VAL A 12 22.50 -16.54 -8.50
CA VAL A 12 23.20 -17.24 -7.41
C VAL A 12 23.61 -16.27 -6.29
N ALA A 13 24.10 -15.07 -6.63
CA ALA A 13 24.53 -14.08 -5.64
C ALA A 13 23.40 -13.67 -4.67
N ILE A 14 22.20 -13.39 -5.21
CA ILE A 14 21.04 -12.97 -4.42
C ILE A 14 20.61 -14.07 -3.42
N ARG A 15 20.73 -15.34 -3.81
CA ARG A 15 20.35 -16.48 -2.95
C ARG A 15 21.30 -16.76 -1.79
N ILE A 16 22.51 -16.17 -1.77
CA ILE A 16 23.49 -16.37 -0.69
C ILE A 16 23.26 -15.37 0.46
N ALA A 17 22.84 -14.13 0.16
CA ALA A 17 22.62 -13.09 1.16
C ALA A 17 21.55 -13.46 2.21
N ILE A 18 20.52 -14.21 1.80
CA ILE A 18 19.41 -14.65 2.66
C ILE A 18 19.82 -15.83 3.59
N ALA A 19 20.94 -16.50 3.31
CA ALA A 19 21.36 -17.72 4.00
C ALA A 19 22.32 -17.51 5.19
N LEU A 20 22.74 -16.28 5.48
CA LEU A 20 23.71 -15.96 6.54
C LEU A 20 23.18 -14.88 7.49
N GLY A 21 22.33 -15.30 8.44
CA GLY A 21 21.91 -14.43 9.54
C GLY A 21 23.07 -14.11 10.48
N ILE A 22 23.44 -12.83 10.58
CA ILE A 22 24.45 -12.33 11.52
C ILE A 22 23.81 -11.25 12.41
N ILE A 23 23.59 -11.60 13.68
CA ILE A 23 23.09 -10.71 14.74
C ILE A 23 24.17 -10.58 15.81
N THR A 24 24.62 -9.35 16.11
CA THR A 24 25.05 -8.82 17.44
C THR A 24 25.60 -7.39 17.25
N LEU A 25 25.10 -6.36 17.96
CA LEU A 25 25.55 -5.87 19.30
C LEU A 25 27.02 -5.37 19.26
N VAL A 26 27.43 -4.15 19.66
CA VAL A 26 26.94 -3.06 20.56
C VAL A 26 27.46 -1.70 20.00
N GLY A 27 27.05 -0.47 20.39
CA GLY A 27 26.13 0.05 21.42
C GLY A 27 26.41 1.54 21.78
N THR A 28 25.80 2.07 22.85
CA THR A 28 25.75 3.50 23.31
C THR A 28 24.82 4.41 22.48
N GLY A 29 24.10 5.40 23.05
CA GLY A 29 24.04 5.87 24.45
C GLY A 29 22.74 6.62 24.81
N LEU A 30 22.58 6.98 26.09
CA LEU A 30 21.38 7.57 26.70
C LEU A 30 21.03 8.98 26.16
N SER A 31 19.73 9.33 26.09
CA SER A 31 19.12 10.40 26.91
C SER A 31 17.62 10.63 26.68
N ALA A 32 17.00 11.28 27.69
CA ALA A 32 15.70 11.96 27.70
C ALA A 32 14.41 11.11 27.66
N CYS A 33 13.43 11.53 28.45
CA CYS A 33 12.10 10.93 28.59
C CYS A 33 11.03 12.02 28.34
N SER A 34 10.11 11.78 27.41
CA SER A 34 8.79 12.42 27.37
C SER A 34 7.87 11.66 26.41
N THR A 35 6.86 10.97 26.94
CA THR A 35 5.67 10.62 26.15
C THR A 35 4.70 11.81 26.12
N PRO A 36 3.85 11.89 25.09
CA PRO A 36 2.44 11.52 25.28
C PRO A 36 2.08 10.25 24.50
N GLY A 37 0.95 9.65 24.84
CA GLY A 37 0.49 8.41 24.21
C GLY A 37 0.09 8.60 22.74
N ASN A 38 0.61 7.72 21.88
CA ASN A 38 -0.04 7.34 20.64
C ASN A 38 -0.29 5.84 20.73
N ASP A 39 -1.51 5.43 21.07
CA ASP A 39 -1.90 4.03 21.21
C ASP A 39 -2.05 3.37 19.82
N GLN A 40 -0.93 3.23 19.13
CA GLN A 40 -0.79 2.31 18.00
C GLN A 40 -1.14 0.90 18.48
N PRO A 41 -2.20 0.24 17.96
CA PRO A 41 -2.54 -1.11 18.36
C PRO A 41 -1.40 -2.03 17.93
N SER A 42 -0.72 -2.65 18.90
CA SER A 42 0.46 -3.48 18.66
C SER A 42 0.08 -4.84 18.04
N VAL A 43 -0.29 -4.82 16.76
CA VAL A 43 -0.49 -6.02 15.95
C VAL A 43 0.87 -6.62 15.59
N SER A 44 1.26 -7.69 16.29
CA SER A 44 2.51 -8.40 16.01
C SER A 44 2.53 -8.91 14.57
N PRO A 45 3.55 -8.60 13.75
CA PRO A 45 3.67 -9.08 12.38
C PRO A 45 4.13 -10.55 12.35
N THR A 46 3.26 -11.45 12.81
CA THR A 46 3.47 -12.91 12.79
C THR A 46 2.59 -13.64 11.77
N ALA A 47 1.85 -12.89 10.94
CA ALA A 47 1.33 -13.40 9.67
C ALA A 47 2.51 -13.51 8.69
N ASN A 48 3.06 -14.71 8.53
CA ASN A 48 4.10 -14.99 7.54
C ASN A 48 3.56 -14.72 6.11
N PRO A 49 4.11 -13.75 5.34
CA PRO A 49 3.61 -13.44 4.00
C PRO A 49 3.81 -14.56 2.97
N GLY A 50 4.57 -15.61 3.28
CA GLY A 50 4.91 -16.74 2.39
C GLY A 50 3.75 -17.63 1.91
N ALA A 51 2.50 -17.12 1.94
CA ALA A 51 1.32 -17.73 1.35
C ALA A 51 0.55 -16.80 0.39
N VAL A 52 0.97 -15.53 0.17
CA VAL A 52 0.40 -14.74 -0.94
C VAL A 52 0.75 -15.40 -2.27
N ASN A 53 -0.23 -15.52 -3.16
CA ASN A 53 -0.03 -16.11 -4.48
C ASN A 53 1.03 -15.29 -5.24
N PRO A 54 2.13 -15.89 -5.73
CA PRO A 54 3.17 -15.16 -6.46
C PRO A 54 2.66 -14.38 -7.69
N GLN A 55 1.52 -14.79 -8.25
CA GLN A 55 0.85 -14.08 -9.35
C GLN A 55 0.19 -12.77 -8.87
N ILE A 56 -0.46 -12.78 -7.70
CA ILE A 56 -1.02 -11.56 -7.08
C ILE A 56 0.11 -10.57 -6.74
N GLN A 57 1.22 -11.06 -6.16
CA GLN A 57 2.37 -10.20 -5.86
C GLN A 57 3.03 -9.62 -7.12
N ALA A 58 3.06 -10.38 -8.22
CA ALA A 58 3.56 -9.90 -9.50
C ALA A 58 2.64 -8.83 -10.11
N ALA A 59 1.32 -9.09 -10.15
CA ALA A 59 0.34 -8.12 -10.64
C ALA A 59 0.38 -6.81 -9.84
N ILE A 60 0.46 -6.88 -8.51
CA ILE A 60 0.61 -5.70 -7.64
C ILE A 60 1.81 -4.83 -8.05
N GLN A 61 2.95 -5.44 -8.38
CA GLN A 61 4.13 -4.69 -8.83
C GLN A 61 3.97 -4.14 -10.27
N SER A 62 3.25 -4.87 -11.14
CA SER A 62 2.92 -4.42 -12.50
C SER A 62 1.94 -3.24 -12.55
N LEU A 63 1.22 -2.93 -11.47
CA LEU A 63 0.50 -1.65 -11.35
C LEU A 63 1.44 -0.44 -11.42
N GLY A 64 2.74 -0.62 -11.10
CA GLY A 64 3.79 0.37 -11.21
C GLY A 64 4.66 0.31 -12.48
N ASP A 65 4.24 -0.42 -13.51
CA ASP A 65 4.97 -0.54 -14.78
C ASP A 65 4.88 0.76 -15.63
N GLU A 66 5.78 0.91 -16.60
CA GLU A 66 5.76 2.01 -17.58
C GLU A 66 4.86 1.71 -18.78
N ASP A 67 4.53 0.43 -19.04
CA ASP A 67 3.62 0.01 -20.10
C ASP A 67 2.16 -0.01 -19.59
N GLU A 68 1.35 0.92 -20.10
CA GLU A 68 -0.08 1.07 -19.80
C GLU A 68 -0.86 -0.25 -19.99
N THR A 69 -0.49 -1.09 -20.96
CA THR A 69 -1.15 -2.38 -21.21
C THR A 69 -0.78 -3.46 -20.19
N VAL A 70 0.39 -3.34 -19.54
CA VAL A 70 0.81 -4.21 -18.44
C VAL A 70 0.13 -3.77 -17.13
N GLN A 71 -0.03 -2.45 -16.92
CA GLN A 71 -0.77 -1.87 -15.80
C GLN A 71 -2.26 -2.22 -15.87
N GLU A 72 -2.91 -2.05 -17.04
CA GLU A 72 -4.33 -2.40 -17.27
C GLU A 72 -4.58 -3.90 -17.03
N ALA A 73 -3.77 -4.78 -17.64
CA ALA A 73 -3.91 -6.23 -17.45
C ALA A 73 -3.64 -6.70 -16.00
N ALA A 74 -2.82 -5.97 -15.24
CA ALA A 74 -2.61 -6.22 -13.82
C ALA A 74 -3.78 -5.73 -12.95
N PHE A 75 -4.38 -4.59 -13.30
CA PHE A 75 -5.58 -4.05 -12.66
C PHE A 75 -6.76 -5.01 -12.82
N ASP A 76 -7.10 -5.38 -14.06
CA ASP A 76 -8.18 -6.30 -14.39
C ASP A 76 -8.03 -7.64 -13.66
N MET A 77 -6.81 -8.21 -13.64
CA MET A 77 -6.53 -9.46 -12.93
C MET A 77 -6.80 -9.37 -11.43
N LEU A 78 -6.42 -8.26 -10.79
CA LEU A 78 -6.59 -8.09 -9.35
C LEU A 78 -8.06 -7.82 -8.98
N VAL A 79 -8.82 -7.15 -9.86
CA VAL A 79 -10.28 -6.98 -9.71
C VAL A 79 -11.02 -8.30 -9.95
N GLU A 80 -10.64 -9.12 -10.94
CA GLU A 80 -11.23 -10.46 -11.17
C GLU A 80 -11.00 -11.42 -9.98
N ILE A 81 -9.89 -11.26 -9.25
CA ILE A 81 -9.58 -12.05 -8.04
C ILE A 81 -10.38 -11.56 -6.81
N GLY A 82 -10.85 -10.30 -6.79
CA GLY A 82 -11.76 -9.77 -5.77
C GLY A 82 -11.24 -9.92 -4.33
N ALA A 83 -12.11 -10.36 -3.42
CA ALA A 83 -11.80 -10.57 -2.00
C ALA A 83 -10.46 -11.29 -1.70
N ASP A 84 -10.04 -12.26 -2.52
CA ASP A 84 -8.81 -13.04 -2.30
C ASP A 84 -7.53 -12.20 -2.52
N ALA A 85 -7.59 -11.09 -3.26
CA ALA A 85 -6.47 -10.16 -3.44
C ALA A 85 -6.36 -9.14 -2.29
N VAL A 86 -7.47 -8.84 -1.60
CA VAL A 86 -7.58 -7.76 -0.59
C VAL A 86 -6.49 -7.83 0.51
N PRO A 87 -6.09 -9.00 1.07
CA PRO A 87 -5.04 -9.06 2.07
C PRO A 87 -3.65 -8.67 1.55
N ALA A 88 -3.35 -8.92 0.27
CA ALA A 88 -2.10 -8.54 -0.36
C ALA A 88 -2.11 -7.06 -0.80
N LEU A 89 -3.24 -6.60 -1.34
CA LEU A 89 -3.48 -5.19 -1.68
C LEU A 89 -3.40 -4.28 -0.45
N ALA A 90 -4.01 -4.66 0.67
CA ALA A 90 -3.96 -3.88 1.92
C ALA A 90 -2.53 -3.68 2.45
N TYR A 91 -1.63 -4.64 2.22
CA TYR A 91 -0.20 -4.52 2.52
C TYR A 91 0.56 -3.67 1.49
N ALA A 92 0.20 -3.78 0.21
CA ALA A 92 0.82 -3.03 -0.88
C ALA A 92 0.51 -1.52 -0.89
N LEU A 93 -0.43 -1.06 -0.03
CA LEU A 93 -0.60 0.36 0.31
C LEU A 93 0.61 0.95 1.08
N GLU A 94 1.58 0.13 1.48
CA GLU A 94 2.86 0.57 2.09
C GLU A 94 4.06 0.43 1.12
N ASP A 95 3.85 0.15 -0.18
CA ASP A 95 4.93 0.02 -1.17
C ASP A 95 5.70 1.34 -1.39
N ASP A 96 7.03 1.29 -1.57
CA ASP A 96 7.86 2.48 -1.81
C ASP A 96 7.42 3.28 -3.05
N ASN A 97 6.90 2.62 -4.09
CA ASN A 97 6.50 3.24 -5.35
C ASN A 97 5.10 3.88 -5.26
N PRO A 98 4.95 5.22 -5.40
CA PRO A 98 3.64 5.87 -5.35
C PRO A 98 2.69 5.40 -6.47
N GLN A 99 3.20 4.96 -7.62
CA GLN A 99 2.35 4.42 -8.70
C GLN A 99 1.72 3.09 -8.32
N VAL A 100 2.47 2.21 -7.61
CA VAL A 100 1.94 0.97 -7.04
C VAL A 100 0.88 1.30 -5.99
N ARG A 101 1.18 2.18 -5.02
CA ARG A 101 0.20 2.56 -3.98
C ARG A 101 -1.08 3.18 -4.55
N TRP A 102 -0.96 4.01 -5.59
CA TRP A 102 -2.09 4.59 -6.32
C TRP A 102 -2.94 3.50 -6.99
N GLY A 103 -2.33 2.62 -7.78
CA GLY A 103 -3.03 1.54 -8.46
C GLY A 103 -3.70 0.57 -7.49
N VAL A 104 -3.01 0.21 -6.40
CA VAL A 104 -3.53 -0.63 -5.33
C VAL A 104 -4.73 0.01 -4.65
N ALA A 105 -4.69 1.32 -4.37
CA ALA A 105 -5.82 2.04 -3.82
C ALA A 105 -7.02 2.04 -4.79
N ALA A 106 -6.79 2.21 -6.09
CA ALA A 106 -7.84 2.18 -7.12
C ALA A 106 -8.47 0.78 -7.27
N VAL A 107 -7.66 -0.29 -7.33
CA VAL A 107 -8.13 -1.69 -7.36
C VAL A 107 -9.01 -1.99 -6.15
N LEU A 108 -8.60 -1.58 -4.94
CA LEU A 108 -9.41 -1.75 -3.74
C LEU A 108 -10.75 -0.98 -3.80
N GLY A 109 -10.81 0.14 -4.52
CA GLY A 109 -12.06 0.87 -4.77
C GLY A 109 -13.00 0.11 -5.70
N GLU A 110 -12.48 -0.46 -6.79
CA GLU A 110 -13.25 -1.20 -7.80
C GLU A 110 -13.76 -2.55 -7.28
N ILE A 111 -13.02 -3.21 -6.37
CA ILE A 111 -13.47 -4.39 -5.63
C ILE A 111 -14.67 -4.09 -4.70
N GLY A 112 -14.90 -2.81 -4.35
CA GLY A 112 -16.09 -2.36 -3.62
C GLY A 112 -16.23 -2.97 -2.22
N GLU A 113 -17.45 -3.37 -1.82
CA GLU A 113 -17.76 -3.83 -0.46
C GLU A 113 -16.88 -5.03 0.00
N GLU A 114 -16.39 -5.87 -0.91
CA GLU A 114 -15.47 -6.98 -0.58
C GLU A 114 -14.11 -6.50 -0.05
N ALA A 115 -13.68 -5.29 -0.42
CA ALA A 115 -12.46 -4.65 0.07
C ALA A 115 -12.63 -3.96 1.43
N ALA A 116 -13.77 -4.11 2.12
CA ALA A 116 -13.98 -3.61 3.47
C ALA A 116 -12.86 -3.95 4.50
N PRO A 117 -12.17 -5.11 4.46
CA PRO A 117 -11.01 -5.37 5.31
C PRO A 117 -9.84 -4.40 5.13
N ALA A 118 -9.71 -3.73 3.99
CA ALA A 118 -8.65 -2.76 3.68
C ALA A 118 -8.96 -1.32 4.14
N ILE A 119 -10.18 -1.03 4.63
CA ILE A 119 -10.58 0.30 5.13
C ILE A 119 -9.55 0.93 6.08
N PRO A 120 -8.94 0.20 7.06
CA PRO A 120 -7.92 0.80 7.94
C PRO A 120 -6.66 1.26 7.20
N ALA A 121 -6.20 0.49 6.21
CA ALA A 121 -5.01 0.80 5.42
C ALA A 121 -5.27 1.96 4.46
N LEU A 122 -6.42 2.00 3.79
CA LEU A 122 -6.85 3.14 2.98
C LEU A 122 -7.04 4.41 3.82
N SER A 123 -7.59 4.30 5.04
CA SER A 123 -7.71 5.44 5.97
C SER A 123 -6.35 5.96 6.43
N TYR A 124 -5.36 5.07 6.58
CA TYR A 124 -3.98 5.44 6.87
C TYR A 124 -3.33 6.14 5.67
N ALA A 125 -3.45 5.60 4.46
CA ALA A 125 -2.93 6.20 3.23
C ALA A 125 -3.52 7.60 2.98
N LEU A 126 -4.86 7.74 3.06
CA LEU A 126 -5.58 9.03 3.00
C LEU A 126 -4.99 10.10 3.93
N SER A 127 -4.54 9.70 5.11
CA SER A 127 -4.10 10.61 6.17
C SER A 127 -2.59 10.86 6.20
N ASN A 128 -1.77 9.92 5.72
CA ASN A 128 -0.32 9.90 5.94
C ASN A 128 0.54 9.75 4.66
N ASP A 129 -0.04 9.39 3.51
CA ASP A 129 0.75 9.27 2.28
C ASP A 129 1.31 10.64 1.87
N THR A 130 2.53 10.68 1.36
CA THR A 130 3.18 11.89 0.88
C THR A 130 2.60 12.36 -0.45
N ASP A 131 2.14 11.43 -1.30
CA ASP A 131 1.63 11.72 -2.62
C ASP A 131 0.16 12.21 -2.63
N LYS A 132 -0.14 13.25 -3.41
CA LYS A 132 -1.49 13.86 -3.47
C LYS A 132 -2.49 12.98 -4.22
N LEU A 133 -2.05 12.23 -5.24
CA LEU A 133 -2.90 11.31 -5.99
C LEU A 133 -3.28 10.10 -5.14
N VAL A 134 -2.32 9.49 -4.44
CA VAL A 134 -2.61 8.34 -3.55
C VAL A 134 -3.63 8.73 -2.46
N ARG A 135 -3.48 9.90 -1.83
CA ARG A 135 -4.48 10.39 -0.85
C ARG A 135 -5.86 10.63 -1.47
N LEU A 136 -5.93 11.16 -2.70
CA LEU A 136 -7.21 11.41 -3.39
C LEU A 136 -7.90 10.09 -3.78
N THR A 137 -7.17 9.14 -4.36
CA THR A 137 -7.70 7.81 -4.70
C THR A 137 -8.11 7.04 -3.44
N ALA A 138 -7.35 7.13 -2.34
CA ALA A 138 -7.75 6.53 -1.07
C ALA A 138 -9.07 7.12 -0.51
N ALA A 139 -9.35 8.42 -0.71
CA ALA A 139 -10.63 9.02 -0.35
C ALA A 139 -11.79 8.48 -1.21
N ASP A 140 -11.55 8.35 -2.52
CA ASP A 140 -12.55 7.89 -3.50
C ASP A 140 -12.90 6.41 -3.27
N SER A 141 -11.88 5.54 -3.16
CA SER A 141 -12.05 4.12 -2.85
C SER A 141 -12.76 3.87 -1.51
N LEU A 142 -12.51 4.69 -0.48
CA LEU A 142 -13.27 4.62 0.78
C LEU A 142 -14.76 4.97 0.59
N GLY A 143 -15.11 5.78 -0.42
CA GLY A 143 -16.48 6.06 -0.84
C GLY A 143 -17.14 4.94 -1.65
N SER A 144 -16.35 4.17 -2.42
CA SER A 144 -16.82 2.99 -3.16
C SER A 144 -17.00 1.75 -2.28
N ILE A 145 -16.10 1.54 -1.31
CA ILE A 145 -16.10 0.37 -0.40
C ILE A 145 -17.17 0.48 0.69
N VAL A 146 -17.45 1.69 1.19
CA VAL A 146 -18.47 1.94 2.21
C VAL A 146 -19.69 2.56 1.55
N PRO A 147 -20.90 1.95 1.61
CA PRO A 147 -22.11 2.53 1.01
C PRO A 147 -22.53 3.86 1.65
N ALA A 148 -21.96 4.95 1.11
CA ALA A 148 -22.34 6.36 1.09
C ALA A 148 -22.66 7.13 2.39
N ALA A 149 -22.85 6.50 3.56
CA ALA A 149 -23.52 7.19 4.69
C ALA A 149 -22.89 7.05 6.10
N ALA A 150 -22.25 5.93 6.45
CA ALA A 150 -22.12 5.57 7.86
C ALA A 150 -20.89 6.14 8.61
N THR A 151 -19.70 6.16 7.99
CA THR A 151 -18.43 6.29 8.75
C THR A 151 -17.40 7.25 8.16
N ALA A 152 -17.45 7.59 6.87
CA ALA A 152 -16.41 8.41 6.22
C ALA A 152 -16.42 9.91 6.63
N VAL A 153 -17.55 10.41 7.15
CA VAL A 153 -17.75 11.86 7.40
C VAL A 153 -16.66 12.50 8.28
N PRO A 154 -16.22 11.92 9.42
CA PRO A 154 -15.18 12.54 10.25
C PRO A 154 -13.80 12.58 9.55
N ALA A 155 -13.46 11.56 8.75
CA ALA A 155 -12.20 11.50 8.03
C ALA A 155 -12.15 12.52 6.89
N LEU A 156 -13.22 12.60 6.09
CA LEU A 156 -13.36 13.60 5.02
C LEU A 156 -13.38 15.02 5.57
N VAL A 157 -14.09 15.27 6.69
CA VAL A 157 -14.07 16.57 7.37
C VAL A 157 -12.67 16.90 7.92
N GLY A 158 -11.91 15.90 8.39
CA GLY A 158 -10.51 16.08 8.78
C GLY A 158 -9.62 16.54 7.61
N ALA A 159 -9.67 15.81 6.48
CA ALA A 159 -8.88 16.10 5.29
C ALA A 159 -9.24 17.46 4.65
N LEU A 160 -10.53 17.83 4.63
CA LEU A 160 -10.99 19.13 4.12
C LEU A 160 -10.61 20.33 5.00
N ASN A 161 -10.33 20.12 6.29
CA ASN A 161 -9.88 21.20 7.18
C ASN A 161 -8.36 21.35 7.27
N SER A 162 -7.58 20.33 6.90
CA SER A 162 -6.11 20.43 6.81
C SER A 162 -5.62 21.00 5.47
N GLY A 163 -6.39 20.82 4.39
CA GLY A 163 -6.09 21.30 3.04
C GLY A 163 -6.48 22.76 2.77
N ALA A 164 -5.79 23.73 3.39
CA ALA A 164 -6.06 25.15 3.21
C ALA A 164 -5.52 25.74 1.87
N GLU A 165 -6.05 25.32 0.72
CA GLU A 165 -5.86 25.98 -0.58
C GLU A 165 -7.12 26.79 -0.99
N PRO A 166 -7.04 28.02 -1.52
CA PRO A 166 -8.18 28.96 -1.50
C PRO A 166 -9.23 28.80 -2.62
N GLU A 167 -8.95 27.98 -3.64
CA GLU A 167 -9.58 28.14 -4.97
C GLU A 167 -10.99 27.55 -5.11
N VAL A 168 -11.40 26.64 -4.22
CA VAL A 168 -12.72 25.96 -4.28
C VAL A 168 -13.90 26.92 -4.00
N ARG A 169 -13.63 28.18 -3.60
CA ARG A 169 -14.66 29.19 -3.34
C ARG A 169 -15.30 29.84 -4.58
N ALA A 170 -14.89 29.44 -5.80
CA ALA A 170 -15.26 30.12 -7.04
C ALA A 170 -16.49 29.57 -7.79
N TYR A 171 -17.21 28.58 -7.22
CA TYR A 171 -18.35 27.94 -7.90
C TYR A 171 -19.59 27.79 -6.99
N ALA A 172 -20.18 28.93 -6.64
CA ALA A 172 -21.45 29.07 -5.91
C ALA A 172 -22.23 30.29 -6.43
#